data_AF-A0A0F9SB19-F1
#
_entry.id   AF-A0A0F9SB19-F1
#
_cell.length_a   1.000
_cell.length_b   1.000
_cell.length_c   1.000
_cell.angle_alpha   90.00
_cell.angle_beta   90.00
_cell.angle_gamma   90.00
#
_symmetry.space_group_name_H-M   'P 1'
#
loop_
_entity.id
_entity.type
_entity.pdbx_description
1 polymer ?
#
loop_
_entity_poly.entity_id
_entity_poly.type
_entity_poly.pdbx_seq_one_letter_code
_entity_poly.pdbx_strand_id
1 'polypeptide(L)'
;MQYQKQTREQYIRQECEQIDEDQAYRDMIDECNGPVCIGNFEFQASKIIEELDPIAFRCGRNDYMWAEIYTEIDGCYYDTAEAETAGEEWDEKEWQRERQEKQNNE
;
A
#
# COMPACT_ATOMS: atom_id res chain seq x y z
N MET A 1 18.59 27.41 -8.99
CA MET A 1 17.69 26.40 -8.41
C MET A 1 18.37 25.06 -8.62
N GLN A 2 18.89 24.43 -7.57
CA GLN A 2 19.47 23.09 -7.69
C GLN A 2 18.30 22.11 -7.83
N TYR A 3 18.24 21.40 -8.95
CA TYR A 3 17.27 20.33 -9.16
C TYR A 3 17.63 19.17 -8.24
N GLN A 4 16.70 18.74 -7.39
CA GLN A 4 16.84 17.49 -6.65
C GLN A 4 16.22 16.37 -7.49
N LYS A 5 17.04 15.38 -7.87
CA LYS A 5 16.58 14.19 -8.58
C LYS A 5 15.62 13.42 -7.66
N GLN A 6 14.38 13.24 -8.12
CA GLN A 6 13.40 12.38 -7.44
C GLN A 6 13.86 10.92 -7.51
N THR A 7 13.75 10.17 -6.41
CA THR A 7 14.05 8.73 -6.41
C THR A 7 12.87 7.90 -6.92
N ARG A 8 13.12 6.62 -7.25
CA ARG A 8 12.07 5.68 -7.64
C ARG A 8 10.99 5.55 -6.57
N GLU A 9 11.38 5.44 -5.30
CA GLU A 9 10.44 5.35 -4.18
C GLU A 9 9.58 6.62 -4.07
N GLN A 10 10.19 7.80 -4.22
CA GLN A 10 9.47 9.07 -4.20
C GLN A 10 8.47 9.23 -5.35
N TYR A 11 8.77 8.63 -6.51
CA TYR A 11 7.85 8.61 -7.64
C TYR A 11 6.65 7.69 -7.37
N ILE A 12 6.90 6.48 -6.87
CA ILE A 12 5.83 5.53 -6.51
C ILE A 12 4.88 6.16 -5.48
N ARG A 13 5.41 6.80 -4.44
CA ARG A 13 4.59 7.47 -3.43
C ARG A 13 3.72 8.61 -3.96
N GLN A 14 4.08 9.19 -5.10
CA GLN A 14 3.34 10.27 -5.73
C GLN A 14 2.24 9.73 -6.65
N GLU A 15 2.51 8.63 -7.36
CA GLU A 15 1.64 8.10 -8.40
C GLU A 15 0.73 6.96 -7.91
N CYS A 16 1.07 6.30 -6.81
CA CYS A 16 0.27 5.22 -6.21
C CYS A 16 -0.52 5.68 -4.99
N GLU A 17 -1.69 5.07 -4.77
CA GLU A 17 -2.50 5.31 -3.59
C GLU A 17 -1.95 4.53 -2.39
N GLN A 18 -1.76 5.22 -1.27
CA GLN A 18 -1.36 4.56 -0.02
C GLN A 18 -2.53 3.73 0.52
N ILE A 19 -2.24 2.49 0.92
CA ILE A 19 -3.21 1.60 1.56
C ILE A 19 -3.51 2.07 2.99
N ASP A 20 -4.81 2.15 3.33
CA ASP A 20 -5.27 2.21 4.72
C ASP A 20 -5.25 0.79 5.30
N GLU A 21 -4.18 0.48 6.04
CA GLU A 21 -3.95 -0.86 6.63
C GLU A 21 -5.12 -1.32 7.51
N ASP A 22 -5.71 -0.41 8.29
CA ASP A 22 -6.78 -0.76 9.21
C ASP A 22 -8.05 -1.09 8.42
N GLN A 23 -8.39 -0.28 7.42
CA GLN A 23 -9.56 -0.54 6.59
C GLN A 23 -9.42 -1.81 5.76
N ALA A 24 -8.26 -2.02 5.11
CA ALA A 24 -7.99 -3.23 4.34
C ALA A 24 -8.13 -4.50 5.20
N TYR A 25 -7.64 -4.46 6.44
CA TYR A 25 -7.78 -5.59 7.35
C TYR A 25 -9.22 -5.79 7.86
N ARG A 26 -9.98 -4.71 8.12
CA ARG A 26 -11.41 -4.80 8.47
C ARG A 26 -12.20 -5.46 7.35
N ASP A 27 -11.96 -5.02 6.11
CA ASP A 27 -12.65 -5.54 4.93
C ASP A 27 -12.38 -7.04 4.76
N MET A 28 -11.12 -7.46 4.88
CA MET A 28 -10.76 -8.88 4.83
C MET A 28 -11.48 -9.72 5.91
N ILE A 29 -11.52 -9.24 7.16
CA ILE A 29 -12.20 -9.94 8.25
C ILE A 29 -13.69 -10.08 7.94
N ASP A 30 -14.34 -9.00 7.54
CA ASP A 30 -15.79 -8.99 7.30
C ASP A 30 -16.17 -9.81 6.06
N GLU A 31 -15.36 -9.80 5.00
CA GLU A 31 -15.55 -10.64 3.82
C GLU A 31 -15.42 -12.13 4.14
N CYS A 32 -14.47 -12.50 5.00
CA CYS A 32 -14.22 -13.91 5.35
C CYS A 32 -15.26 -14.49 6.33
N ASN A 33 -15.83 -13.66 7.21
CA ASN A 33 -16.69 -14.13 8.30
C ASN A 33 -18.16 -13.73 8.16
N GLY A 34 -18.46 -12.70 7.36
CA GLY A 34 -19.79 -12.10 7.29
C GLY A 34 -20.21 -11.45 8.62
N PRO A 35 -21.46 -10.97 8.71
CA PRO A 35 -21.99 -10.39 9.93
C PRO A 35 -22.21 -11.45 11.02
N VAL A 36 -21.90 -11.10 12.27
CA VAL A 36 -22.19 -11.92 13.45
C VAL A 36 -23.57 -11.56 13.99
N CYS A 37 -24.46 -12.55 14.07
CA CYS A 37 -25.84 -12.34 14.51
C CYS A 37 -26.06 -12.80 15.97
N ILE A 38 -26.63 -11.92 16.79
CA ILE A 38 -27.10 -12.24 18.15
C ILE A 38 -28.57 -11.84 18.26
N GLY A 39 -29.47 -12.83 18.22
CA GLY A 39 -30.90 -12.57 18.11
C GLY A 39 -31.21 -11.85 16.80
N ASN A 40 -31.78 -10.64 16.89
CA ASN A 40 -32.11 -9.78 15.74
C ASN A 40 -31.09 -8.64 15.51
N PHE A 41 -29.92 -8.69 16.16
CA PHE A 41 -28.84 -7.73 15.98
C PHE A 41 -27.74 -8.33 15.11
N GLU A 42 -27.20 -7.50 14.21
CA GLU A 42 -26.08 -7.83 13.33
C GLU A 42 -24.89 -6.94 13.68
N PHE A 43 -23.71 -7.56 13.74
CA PHE A 43 -22.45 -6.90 14.09
C PHE A 43 -21.38 -7.23 13.06
N GLN A 44 -20.52 -6.26 12.77
CA GLN A 44 -19.32 -6.49 11.95
C GLN A 44 -18.28 -7.26 12.76
N ALA A 45 -17.73 -8.32 12.18
CA ALA A 45 -16.76 -9.18 12.84
C ALA A 45 -15.46 -8.40 13.12
N SER A 46 -15.05 -7.58 12.16
CA SER A 46 -13.89 -6.68 12.27
C SER A 46 -13.99 -5.78 13.50
N LYS A 47 -15.13 -5.10 13.66
CA LYS A 47 -15.41 -4.20 14.78
C LYS A 47 -15.46 -4.91 16.13
N ILE A 48 -16.02 -6.12 16.19
CA ILE A 48 -16.01 -6.93 17.42
C ILE A 48 -14.56 -7.19 17.85
N ILE A 49 -13.70 -7.64 16.94
CA ILE A 49 -12.30 -7.97 17.25
C ILE A 49 -11.54 -6.71 17.65
N GLU A 50 -11.69 -5.62 16.90
CA GLU A 50 -11.02 -4.35 17.16
C GLU A 50 -11.37 -3.76 18.53
N GLU A 51 -12.64 -3.82 18.94
CA GLU A 51 -13.08 -3.32 20.25
C GLU A 51 -12.76 -4.28 21.40
N LEU A 52 -12.84 -5.60 21.18
CA LEU A 52 -12.64 -6.60 22.22
C LEU A 52 -11.16 -6.83 22.55
N ASP A 53 -10.31 -6.96 21.52
CA ASP A 53 -8.87 -7.13 21.65
C ASP A 53 -8.11 -6.32 20.59
N PRO A 54 -7.84 -5.03 20.86
CA PRO A 54 -7.13 -4.17 19.93
C PRO A 54 -5.65 -4.56 19.75
N ILE A 55 -5.08 -5.38 20.64
CA ILE A 55 -3.71 -5.89 20.47
C ILE A 55 -3.73 -6.98 19.40
N ALA A 56 -4.65 -7.95 19.52
CA ALA A 56 -4.83 -9.00 18.52
C ALA A 56 -5.17 -8.41 17.14
N PHE A 57 -6.04 -7.39 17.09
CA PHE A 57 -6.34 -6.70 15.83
C PHE A 57 -5.09 -6.11 15.17
N ARG A 58 -4.25 -5.37 15.91
CA ARG A 58 -3.02 -4.79 15.36
C ARG A 58 -2.00 -5.84 14.94
N CYS A 59 -1.86 -6.92 15.71
CA CYS A 59 -0.97 -8.03 15.35
C CYS A 59 -1.44 -8.68 14.04
N GLY A 60 -2.73 -9.01 13.94
CA GLY A 60 -3.29 -9.61 12.74
C GLY A 60 -3.24 -8.69 11.51
N ARG A 61 -3.45 -7.38 11.69
CA ARG A 61 -3.27 -6.38 10.62
C ARG A 61 -1.85 -6.38 10.09
N ASN A 62 -0.85 -6.37 10.99
CA ASN A 62 0.54 -6.37 10.59
C ASN A 62 0.89 -7.66 9.83
N ASP A 63 0.43 -8.81 10.30
CA ASP A 63 0.61 -10.09 9.60
C ASP A 63 -0.06 -10.09 8.22
N TYR A 64 -1.22 -9.42 8.08
CA TYR A 64 -1.93 -9.28 6.81
C TYR A 64 -1.21 -8.36 5.82
N MET A 65 -0.64 -7.24 6.28
CA MET A 65 0.15 -6.33 5.42
C MET A 65 1.43 -6.98 4.87
N TRP A 66 1.90 -8.06 5.50
CA TRP A 66 3.05 -8.84 5.03
C TRP A 66 2.69 -9.85 3.92
N ALA A 67 1.45 -9.83 3.42
CA ALA A 67 1.04 -10.62 2.27
C ALA A 67 1.73 -10.14 0.97
N GLU A 68 1.94 -11.05 0.01
CA GLU A 68 2.66 -10.78 -1.25
C GLU A 68 1.97 -9.77 -2.19
N ILE A 69 0.79 -9.26 -1.82
CA ILE A 69 0.03 -8.28 -2.59
C ILE A 69 0.36 -6.83 -2.22
N TYR A 70 1.10 -6.61 -1.14
CA TYR A 70 1.51 -5.26 -0.71
C TYR A 70 3.02 -5.10 -0.70
N THR A 71 3.47 -3.91 -1.07
CA THR A 71 4.87 -3.51 -1.01
C THR A 71 5.03 -2.37 0.00
N GLU A 72 5.94 -2.55 0.96
CA GLU A 72 6.30 -1.51 1.93
C GLU A 72 7.35 -0.56 1.34
N ILE A 73 7.05 0.73 1.32
CA ILE A 73 7.96 1.80 0.90
C ILE A 73 7.92 2.90 1.96
N ASP A 74 9.06 3.15 2.62
CA ASP A 74 9.19 4.14 3.70
C ASP A 74 8.15 4.00 4.84
N GLY A 75 7.72 2.76 5.15
CA GLY A 75 6.71 2.48 6.18
C GLY A 75 5.27 2.76 5.75
N CYS A 76 5.03 3.00 4.47
CA CYS A 76 3.70 3.04 3.86
C CYS A 76 3.52 1.80 2.96
N TYR A 77 2.31 1.24 2.92
CA TYR A 77 1.98 0.12 2.05
C TYR A 77 1.29 0.58 0.77
N TYR A 78 1.62 -0.08 -0.32
CA TYR A 78 1.06 0.14 -1.67
C TYR A 78 0.72 -1.21 -2.28
N ASP A 79 -0.25 -1.24 -3.20
CA ASP A 79 -0.46 -2.44 -4.02
C ASP A 79 0.81 -2.76 -4.81
N THR A 80 1.26 -4.01 -4.75
CA THR A 80 2.52 -4.43 -5.38
C THR A 80 2.50 -4.23 -6.89
N ALA A 81 1.39 -4.56 -7.56
CA ALA A 81 1.32 -4.45 -9.02
C ALA A 81 1.33 -2.98 -9.47
N GLU A 82 0.66 -2.09 -8.72
CA GLU A 82 0.71 -0.66 -8.97
C GLU A 82 2.11 -0.08 -8.73
N ALA A 83 2.75 -0.44 -7.61
CA ALA A 83 4.09 0.01 -7.26
C ALA A 83 5.15 -0.47 -8.26
N GLU A 84 5.03 -1.69 -8.76
CA GLU A 84 5.88 -2.23 -9.83
C GLU A 84 5.71 -1.44 -11.11
N THR A 85 4.47 -1.22 -11.55
CA THR A 85 4.16 -0.45 -12.77
C THR A 85 4.73 0.96 -12.70
N ALA A 86 4.47 1.70 -11.61
CA ALA A 86 5.01 3.05 -11.42
C ALA A 86 6.54 3.04 -11.36
N GLY A 87 7.14 1.99 -10.78
CA GLY A 87 8.57 1.82 -10.75
C GLY A 87 9.21 1.64 -12.13
N GLU A 88 8.61 0.80 -12.98
CA GLU A 88 9.06 0.61 -14.37
C GLU A 88 8.94 1.90 -15.19
N GLU A 89 7.86 2.66 -15.00
CA GLU A 89 7.69 3.97 -15.65
C GLU A 89 8.80 4.95 -15.26
N TRP A 90 9.21 4.96 -13.99
CA TRP A 90 10.30 5.80 -13.53
C TRP A 90 11.64 5.38 -14.16
N ASP A 91 11.91 4.08 -14.21
CA ASP A 91 13.12 3.53 -14.82
C ASP A 91 13.24 3.92 -16.31
N GLU A 92 12.13 3.85 -17.05
CA GLU A 92 12.08 4.29 -18.46
C GLU A 92 12.30 5.81 -18.59
N LYS A 93 11.64 6.63 -17.77
CA LYS A 93 11.83 8.10 -17.77
C LYS A 93 13.28 8.49 -17.50
N GLU A 94 13.91 7.83 -16.54
CA GLU A 94 15.30 8.04 -16.18
C GLU A 94 16.26 7.69 -17.32
N TRP A 95 16.04 6.54 -17.97
CA TRP A 95 16.84 6.13 -19.13
C TRP A 95 16.75 7.13 -20.28
N GLN A 96 15.54 7.61 -20.59
CA GLN A 96 15.32 8.62 -21.63
C GLN A 96 16.04 9.93 -21.32
N ARG A 97 16.02 10.37 -20.05
CA ARG A 97 16.72 11.59 -19.62
C ARG A 97 18.23 11.47 -19.83
N GLU A 98 18.83 10.37 -19.38
CA GLU A 98 20.27 10.14 -19.53
C GLU A 98 20.70 10.12 -21.00
N ARG A 99 19.85 9.61 -21.89
CA ARG A 99 20.12 9.66 -23.34
C ARG A 99 20.09 11.08 -23.91
N GLN A 100 19.12 11.89 -23.50
CA GLN A 100 19.02 13.28 -23.95
C GLN A 100 20.20 14.12 -23.45
N GLU A 101 20.64 13.92 -22.21
CA GLU A 101 21.81 14.61 -21.65
C GLU A 101 23.10 14.29 -22.41
N LYS A 102 23.27 13.03 -22.86
CA LYS A 102 24.41 12.64 -23.71
C LYS A 102 24.37 13.31 -25.07
N GLN A 103 23.20 13.38 -25.70
CA GLN A 103 23.03 14.04 -27.01
C GLN A 103 23.23 15.55 -26.96
N ASN A 104 22.90 16.20 -25.84
CA ASN A 104 23.07 17.65 -25.68
C ASN A 104 24.49 18.09 -25.32
N ASN A 105 25.37 17.14 -24.94
CA ASN A 105 26.76 17.40 -24.56
C ASN A 105 27.77 16.99 -25.65
N GLU A 106 27.31 16.54 -26.81
CA GLU A 106 28.09 16.27 -28.05
C GLU A 106 27.87 17.39 -29.08
#